data_AF-A0A7X7KF54-F1
#
_entry.id   AF-A0A7X7KF54-F1
#
_cell.length_a   1.000
_cell.length_b   1.000
_cell.length_c   1.000
_cell.angle_alpha   90.00
_cell.angle_beta   90.00
_cell.angle_gamma   90.00
#
_symmetry.space_group_name_H-M   'P 1'
#
loop_
_entity.id
_entity.type
_entity.pdbx_description
1 polymer ?
#
loop_
_entity_poly.entity_id
_entity_poly.type
_entity_poly.pdbx_seq_one_letter_code
_entity_poly.pdbx_strand_id
1 'polypeptide(L)'
;MQNPLINRRVSLTLIAIAILLPICICVVLGVAVLLGGMGDLAGGWVLKRIALAGGIIWAIDLIALLLLLAIEILAGPNRSDE
;
A
#
# COMPACT_ATOMS: atom_id res chain seq x y z
N MET A 1 -29.46 -10.98 5.13
CA MET A 1 -29.12 -9.65 4.60
C MET A 1 -27.62 -9.47 4.68
N GLN A 2 -26.90 -9.77 3.59
CA GLN A 2 -25.47 -9.49 3.47
C GLN A 2 -25.31 -7.97 3.37
N ASN A 3 -25.05 -7.30 4.49
CA ASN A 3 -24.39 -6.01 4.45
C ASN A 3 -22.89 -6.32 4.38
N PRO A 4 -22.23 -6.26 3.21
CA PRO A 4 -20.79 -6.23 3.22
C PRO A 4 -20.41 -4.86 3.78
N LEU A 5 -20.20 -4.77 5.09
CA LEU A 5 -19.65 -3.57 5.75
C LEU A 5 -18.32 -3.15 5.10
N ILE A 6 -17.70 -4.05 4.32
CA ILE A 6 -16.48 -3.85 3.54
C ILE A 6 -16.82 -4.08 2.06
N ASN A 7 -16.85 -3.00 1.27
CA ASN A 7 -17.05 -3.09 -0.17
C ASN A 7 -15.90 -3.86 -0.82
N ARG A 8 -16.18 -5.00 -1.45
CA ARG A 8 -15.20 -5.88 -2.12
C ARG A 8 -14.27 -5.11 -3.08
N ARG A 9 -14.77 -4.04 -3.71
CA ARG A 9 -13.95 -3.19 -4.59
C ARG A 9 -12.86 -2.46 -3.81
N VAL A 10 -13.16 -1.95 -2.62
CA VAL A 10 -12.20 -1.24 -1.77
C VAL A 10 -11.09 -2.19 -1.33
N SER A 11 -11.42 -3.40 -0.87
CA SER A 11 -10.41 -4.40 -0.49
C SER A 11 -9.51 -4.78 -1.66
N LEU A 12 -10.08 -5.00 -2.85
CA LEU A 12 -9.29 -5.30 -4.05
C LEU A 12 -8.36 -4.13 -4.44
N THR A 13 -8.83 -2.89 -4.33
CA THR A 13 -8.01 -1.71 -4.62
C THR A 13 -6.87 -1.56 -3.60
N LEU A 14 -7.13 -1.73 -2.30
CA LEU A 14 -6.10 -1.70 -1.26
C LEU A 14 -5.04 -2.79 -1.48
N ILE A 15 -5.47 -4.04 -1.74
CA ILE A 15 -4.53 -5.13 -2.05
C ILE A 15 -3.69 -4.83 -3.31
N ALA A 16 -4.33 -4.30 -4.35
CA ALA A 16 -3.61 -3.94 -5.58
C ALA A 16 -2.57 -2.84 -5.31
N ILE A 17 -2.93 -1.81 -4.53
CA ILE A 17 -2.02 -0.74 -4.12
C ILE A 17 -0.87 -1.31 -3.27
N ALA A 18 -1.17 -2.14 -2.26
CA ALA A 18 -0.17 -2.77 -1.39
C ALA A 18 0.92 -3.54 -2.16
N ILE A 19 0.57 -4.13 -3.32
CA ILE A 19 1.48 -4.89 -4.18
C ILE A 19 2.20 -3.98 -5.19
N LEU A 20 1.47 -3.09 -5.86
CA LEU A 20 2.03 -2.26 -6.94
C LEU A 20 2.94 -1.15 -6.41
N LEU A 21 2.55 -0.52 -5.30
CA LEU A 21 3.25 0.64 -4.75
C LEU A 21 4.70 0.34 -4.34
N PRO A 22 5.07 -0.78 -3.68
CA PRO A 22 6.47 -1.08 -3.40
C PRO A 22 7.29 -1.34 -4.66
N ILE A 23 6.70 -1.94 -5.71
CA ILE A 23 7.37 -2.10 -7.02
C ILE A 23 7.70 -0.73 -7.61
N CYS A 24 6.72 0.19 -7.60
CA CYS A 24 6.93 1.56 -8.04
C CYS A 24 8.01 2.29 -7.21
N ILE A 25 8.01 2.14 -5.88
CA ILE A 25 9.04 2.73 -5.01
C ILE A 25 10.43 2.21 -5.38
N CYS A 26 10.59 0.90 -5.57
CA CYS A 26 11.87 0.30 -5.97
C CYS A 26 12.37 0.87 -7.30
N VAL A 27 11.49 1.04 -8.28
CA VAL A 27 11.82 1.65 -9.57
C VAL A 27 12.26 3.11 -9.38
N VAL A 28 11.48 3.90 -8.63
CA VAL A 28 11.80 5.32 -8.37
C VAL A 28 13.15 5.47 -7.65
N LEU A 29 13.44 4.60 -6.67
CA LEU A 29 14.74 4.58 -5.99
C LEU A 29 15.88 4.20 -6.94
N GLY A 30 15.69 3.19 -7.78
CA GLY A 30 16.67 2.79 -8.80
C GLY A 30 17.01 3.94 -9.75
N VAL A 31 15.97 4.65 -10.24
CA VAL A 31 16.14 5.82 -11.10
C VAL A 31 16.85 6.96 -10.34
N ALA A 32 16.52 7.18 -9.06
CA ALA A 32 17.20 8.18 -8.23
C ALA A 32 18.70 7.92 -8.08
N VAL A 33 19.08 6.65 -7.93
CA VAL A 33 20.50 6.23 -7.86
C VAL A 33 21.18 6.42 -9.21
N LEU A 34 20.52 6.08 -10.31
CA LEU A 34 21.04 6.28 -11.66
C LEU A 34 21.33 7.77 -11.95
N LEU A 35 20.38 8.66 -11.63
CA LEU A 35 20.54 10.12 -11.75
C LEU A 35 21.74 10.63 -10.94
N GLY A 36 21.88 10.15 -9.70
CA GLY A 36 23.05 10.46 -8.87
C GLY A 36 24.37 10.02 -9.50
N GLY A 37 24.39 8.85 -10.15
CA GLY A 37 25.56 8.35 -10.89
C GLY A 37 25.89 9.17 -12.14
N MET A 38 24.91 9.82 -12.75
CA MET A 38 25.09 10.72 -13.90
C MET A 38 25.51 12.14 -13.51
N GLY A 39 25.67 12.42 -12.21
CA GLY A 39 25.99 13.74 -11.68
C GLY A 39 24.79 14.65 -11.43
N ASP A 40 23.56 14.18 -11.72
CA ASP A 40 22.34 14.91 -11.39
C ASP A 40 21.88 14.58 -9.96
N LEU A 41 22.53 15.25 -9.01
CA LEU A 41 22.21 15.12 -7.60
C LEU A 41 20.82 15.69 -7.26
N ALA A 42 20.41 16.79 -7.92
CA ALA A 42 19.15 17.45 -7.64
C ALA A 42 17.96 16.56 -8.02
N GLY A 43 17.99 15.96 -9.22
CA GLY A 43 17.02 14.97 -9.66
C GLY A 43 16.96 13.77 -8.69
N GLY A 44 18.13 13.21 -8.33
CA GLY A 44 18.20 12.10 -7.38
C GLY A 44 17.58 12.41 -6.00
N TRP A 45 17.76 13.62 -5.47
CA TRP A 45 17.16 14.05 -4.20
C TRP A 45 15.64 14.14 -4.27
N VAL A 46 15.10 14.68 -5.36
CA VAL A 46 13.64 14.78 -5.57
C VAL A 46 13.02 13.39 -5.66
N LEU A 47 13.59 12.47 -6.45
CA LEU A 47 13.04 11.12 -6.54
C LEU A 47 13.11 10.37 -5.21
N LYS A 48 14.16 10.56 -4.40
CA LYS A 48 14.22 9.98 -3.04
C LYS A 48 13.11 10.50 -2.14
N ARG A 49 12.77 11.79 -2.22
CA ARG A 49 11.65 12.37 -1.45
C ARG A 49 10.30 11.81 -1.91
N ILE A 50 10.12 11.65 -3.22
CA ILE A 50 8.91 11.02 -3.78
C ILE A 50 8.80 9.56 -3.35
N ALA A 51 9.89 8.80 -3.41
CA ALA A 51 9.94 7.41 -2.93
C ALA A 51 9.59 7.31 -1.44
N LEU A 52 10.09 8.25 -0.62
CA LEU A 52 9.78 8.29 0.81
C LEU A 52 8.30 8.62 1.07
N ALA A 53 7.73 9.60 0.35
CA ALA A 53 6.31 9.90 0.42
C ALA A 53 5.45 8.69 -0.01
N GLY A 54 5.85 8.00 -1.09
CA GLY A 54 5.24 6.74 -1.51
C GLY A 54 5.31 5.67 -0.42
N GLY A 55 6.46 5.51 0.23
CA GLY A 55 6.63 4.56 1.34
C GLY A 55 5.72 4.86 2.53
N ILE A 56 5.49 6.13 2.84
CA ILE A 56 4.54 6.54 3.89
C ILE A 56 3.10 6.16 3.49
N ILE A 57 2.69 6.45 2.25
CA ILE A 57 1.37 6.08 1.73
C ILE A 57 1.18 4.56 1.78
N TRP A 58 2.21 3.80 1.40
CA TRP A 58 2.20 2.34 1.48
C TRP A 58 2.04 1.82 2.92
N ALA A 59 2.74 2.43 3.89
CA ALA A 59 2.58 2.06 5.30
C ALA A 59 1.15 2.30 5.80
N ILE A 60 0.54 3.43 5.40
CA ILE A 60 -0.87 3.74 5.74
C ILE A 60 -1.81 2.70 5.12
N ASP A 61 -1.58 2.32 3.87
CA ASP A 61 -2.37 1.30 3.16
C ASP A 61 -2.30 -0.08 3.86
N LEU A 62 -1.11 -0.50 4.29
CA LEU A 62 -0.95 -1.73 5.07
C LEU A 62 -1.68 -1.68 6.41
N ILE A 63 -1.64 -0.54 7.11
CA ILE A 63 -2.39 -0.36 8.36
C ILE A 63 -3.90 -0.49 8.08
N ALA A 64 -4.41 0.10 6.99
CA ALA A 64 -5.81 -0.02 6.62
C ALA A 64 -6.22 -1.47 6.31
N LEU A 65 -5.38 -2.21 5.56
CA LEU A 65 -5.60 -3.64 5.30
C LEU A 65 -5.59 -4.47 6.59
N LEU A 66 -4.68 -4.16 7.52
CA LEU A 66 -4.62 -4.84 8.81
C LEU A 66 -5.88 -4.59 9.65
N LEU A 67 -6.39 -3.36 9.68
CA LEU A 67 -7.63 -3.02 10.38
C LEU A 67 -8.83 -3.73 9.75
N LEU A 68 -8.92 -3.78 8.42
CA LEU A 68 -9.97 -4.51 7.71
C LEU A 68 -9.95 -6.00 8.06
N LEU A 69 -8.76 -6.62 8.05
CA LEU A 69 -8.59 -8.02 8.43
C LEU A 69 -9.01 -8.25 9.90
N ALA A 70 -8.63 -7.36 10.81
CA ALA A 70 -9.01 -7.47 12.21
C ALA A 70 -10.54 -7.40 12.39
N ILE A 71 -11.22 -6.50 11.67
CA ILE A 71 -12.69 -6.40 11.69
C ILE A 71 -13.32 -7.69 11.17
N GLU A 72 -12.80 -8.25 10.08
CA GLU A 72 -13.32 -9.49 9.49
C GLU A 72 -13.19 -10.69 10.46
N ILE A 73 -12.05 -10.78 11.16
CA ILE A 73 -11.83 -11.81 12.18
C ILE A 73 -12.78 -11.62 13.38
N LEU A 74 -12.95 -10.38 13.87
CA LEU A 74 -13.81 -10.07 15.01
C LEU A 74 -15.30 -10.22 14.69
N ALA A 75 -15.71 -9.92 13.46
CA ALA A 75 -17.10 -10.04 13.03
C ALA A 75 -17.58 -11.49 13.07
N GLY A 76 -16.67 -12.46 12.87
CA GLY A 76 -16.89 -13.89 13.05
C GLY A 76 -17.99 -14.49 12.15
N PRO A 77 -17.90 -15.78 11.80
CA PRO A 77 -19.07 -16.48 11.28
C PRO A 77 -20.10 -16.52 12.42
N ASN A 78 -21.27 -15.92 12.23
CA ASN A 78 -22.40 -16.09 13.13
C ASN A 78 -22.86 -17.55 13.02
N ARG A 79 -22.13 -18.46 13.69
CA ARG A 79 -22.33 -19.90 13.66
C ARG A 79 -23.47 -20.23 14.62
N SER A 80 -24.68 -19.89 14.21
CA SER A 80 -25.92 -20.47 14.69
C SER A 80 -26.18 -21.79 13.96
N ASP A 81 -25.21 -22.70 14.01
CA ASP A 81 -25.43 -24.11 13.65
C ASP A 81 -25.74 -24.83 14.96
N GLU A 82 -27.01 -24.77 15.35
CA GLU A 82 -27.64 -25.76 16.24
C GLU A 82 -27.65 -27.14 15.57
#